data_AF-A0A519Z2W9-F1
#
_entry.id   AF-A0A519Z2W9-F1
#
_cell.length_a   1.000
_cell.length_b   1.000
_cell.length_c   1.000
_cell.angle_alpha   90.00
_cell.angle_beta   90.00
_cell.angle_gamma   90.00
#
_symmetry.space_group_name_H-M   'P 1'
#
loop_
_entity.id
_entity.type
_entity.pdbx_description
1 polymer ?
#
loop_
_entity_poly.entity_id
_entity_poly.type
_entity_poly.pdbx_seq_one_letter_code
_entity_poly.pdbx_strand_id
1 'polypeptide(L)'
;VKFHWKPLLGVHSVAWEEAQQISGKDPDFHRRDLWEAIQSGNFPEWELGIQVVAEADEHKFDFDLLDPTKIIPEELVPVQRIGKLTLNRNPENFFAETEQVAFHVGHVVPGIDFTNDPLLQGRLFSYTDTQLIRLGGPNFHEIPINRPIVPVHNNHRDGFMRQTINRGKSSYGPNSIANNDPQQVKIADGGFSSHNERIDARKIRARSKSFFDHFSQAKLFYHSQSVFEQNHIIDALSFELGKVKTVAIRERMVGILMQIDQDLAKTVAANLGITSLPKPASILNHSIPADGDPKDYQPIVKKPSLKKSEALSMANTIKDTIKSRKIAFLIADGVDVASVNEMKKALEDKKATVELIAPKLGLIEGLKNQSLTADESFLTAASVLYDAVFIPSGDKSMVMLSQEPDAIHFINQAFTTNYIR
;
A
#
# COMPACT_ATOMS: atom_id res chain seq x y z
N VAL A 1 -19.17 -7.25 4.36
CA VAL A 1 -17.84 -7.52 4.98
C VAL A 1 -16.82 -6.48 4.51
N LYS A 2 -15.73 -6.25 5.26
CA LYS A 2 -14.53 -5.53 4.79
C LYS A 2 -13.33 -6.48 4.85
N PHE A 3 -12.51 -6.52 3.79
CA PHE A 3 -11.34 -7.41 3.70
C PHE A 3 -10.07 -6.70 4.17
N HIS A 4 -9.18 -7.46 4.80
CA HIS A 4 -7.91 -6.98 5.35
C HIS A 4 -6.78 -7.94 4.98
N TRP A 5 -5.62 -7.40 4.62
CA TRP A 5 -4.36 -8.16 4.56
C TRP A 5 -3.45 -7.67 5.66
N LYS A 6 -2.99 -8.56 6.54
CA LYS A 6 -2.08 -8.15 7.61
C LYS A 6 -0.73 -8.86 7.49
N PRO A 7 0.36 -8.09 7.31
CA PRO A 7 1.69 -8.64 7.07
C PRO A 7 2.21 -9.36 8.31
N LEU A 8 2.81 -10.53 8.12
CA LEU A 8 3.44 -11.27 9.22
C LEU A 8 4.74 -10.63 9.71
N LEU A 9 5.40 -9.81 8.89
CA LEU A 9 6.60 -9.06 9.26
C LEU A 9 6.32 -7.74 9.99
N GLY A 10 5.04 -7.40 10.20
CA GLY A 10 4.64 -6.09 10.72
C GLY A 10 4.53 -5.03 9.62
N VAL A 11 4.17 -3.82 10.05
CA VAL A 11 3.90 -2.65 9.21
C VAL A 11 4.96 -1.61 9.50
N HIS A 12 5.88 -1.44 8.56
CA HIS A 12 7.02 -0.54 8.69
C HIS A 12 6.98 0.49 7.56
N SER A 13 7.58 1.66 7.79
CA SER A 13 7.66 2.74 6.80
C SER A 13 9.03 3.39 6.84
N VAL A 14 9.41 4.02 5.73
CA VAL A 14 10.60 4.88 5.62
C VAL A 14 10.25 6.32 6.01
N ALA A 15 11.23 7.06 6.51
CA ALA A 15 11.09 8.49 6.76
C ALA A 15 11.05 9.28 5.45
N TRP A 16 10.53 10.51 5.46
CA TRP A 16 10.34 11.29 4.23
C TRP A 16 11.65 11.61 3.48
N GLU A 17 12.69 12.03 4.20
CA GLU A 17 14.00 12.32 3.59
C GLU A 17 14.61 11.05 2.97
N GLU A 18 14.52 9.94 3.70
CA GLU A 18 14.95 8.63 3.22
C GLU A 18 14.20 8.22 1.96
N ALA A 19 12.86 8.33 1.93
CA ALA A 19 12.04 8.00 0.77
C ALA A 19 12.43 8.80 -0.49
N GLN A 20 12.72 10.10 -0.35
CA GLN A 20 13.20 10.93 -1.45
C GLN A 20 14.57 10.46 -1.97
N GLN A 21 15.48 10.11 -1.07
CA GLN A 21 16.81 9.64 -1.44
C GLN A 21 16.76 8.26 -2.10
N ILE A 22 15.96 7.32 -1.57
CA ILE A 22 15.69 6.02 -2.20
C ILE A 22 15.20 6.23 -3.63
N SER A 23 14.22 7.13 -3.84
CA SER A 23 13.66 7.39 -5.18
C SER A 23 14.70 7.86 -6.21
N GLY A 24 15.80 8.47 -5.77
CA GLY A 24 16.92 8.87 -6.64
C GLY A 24 18.03 7.82 -6.75
N LYS A 25 18.30 7.08 -5.67
CA LYS A 25 19.40 6.11 -5.58
C LYS A 25 19.03 4.74 -6.13
N ASP A 26 17.81 4.28 -5.89
CA ASP A 26 17.23 3.07 -6.46
C ASP A 26 15.72 3.25 -6.68
N PRO A 27 15.28 3.76 -7.85
CA PRO A 27 13.85 3.91 -8.14
C PRO A 27 13.11 2.57 -8.23
N ASP A 28 13.84 1.45 -8.29
CA ASP A 28 13.30 0.09 -8.30
C ASP A 28 13.31 -0.56 -6.90
N PHE A 29 13.63 0.18 -5.82
CA PHE A 29 13.84 -0.36 -4.47
C PHE A 29 12.81 -1.40 -4.02
N HIS A 30 11.51 -1.06 -4.02
CA HIS A 30 10.46 -2.00 -3.61
C HIS A 30 10.26 -3.18 -4.59
N ARG A 31 10.55 -2.97 -5.90
CA ARG A 31 10.48 -4.04 -6.90
C ARG A 31 11.62 -5.04 -6.67
N ARG A 32 12.83 -4.53 -6.42
CA ARG A 32 14.02 -5.30 -6.11
C ARG A 32 13.87 -6.04 -4.80
N ASP A 33 13.46 -5.36 -3.73
CA ASP A 33 13.22 -5.94 -2.40
C ASP A 33 12.27 -7.14 -2.48
N LEU A 34 11.10 -6.99 -3.11
CA LEU A 34 10.16 -8.10 -3.29
C LEU A 34 10.78 -9.26 -4.08
N TRP A 35 11.49 -8.96 -5.17
CA TRP A 35 12.10 -9.96 -6.03
C TRP A 35 13.18 -10.77 -5.29
N GLU A 36 14.08 -10.07 -4.59
CA GLU A 36 15.18 -10.65 -3.83
C GLU A 36 14.70 -11.39 -2.58
N ALA A 37 13.66 -10.90 -1.90
CA ALA A 37 13.02 -11.60 -0.79
C ALA A 37 12.48 -12.96 -1.25
N ILE A 38 11.83 -13.03 -2.42
CA ILE A 38 11.35 -14.29 -2.99
C ILE A 38 12.52 -15.20 -3.41
N GLN A 39 13.54 -14.66 -4.08
CA GLN A 39 14.71 -15.46 -4.51
C GLN A 39 15.51 -16.03 -3.34
N SER A 40 15.64 -15.29 -2.25
CA SER A 40 16.34 -15.71 -1.03
C SER A 40 15.52 -16.65 -0.13
N GLY A 41 14.29 -16.99 -0.52
CA GLY A 41 13.38 -17.83 0.28
C GLY A 41 12.76 -17.10 1.48
N ASN A 42 12.97 -15.78 1.60
CA ASN A 42 12.32 -14.91 2.57
C ASN A 42 10.92 -14.50 2.07
N PHE A 43 10.07 -15.49 1.82
CA PHE A 43 8.75 -15.28 1.22
C PHE A 43 7.90 -14.28 2.01
N PRO A 44 7.38 -13.22 1.34
CA PRO A 44 6.42 -12.31 1.94
C PRO A 44 5.08 -13.01 2.23
N GLU A 45 4.53 -12.76 3.41
CA GLU A 45 3.34 -13.44 3.92
C GLU A 45 2.35 -12.46 4.55
N TRP A 46 1.06 -12.66 4.26
CA TRP A 46 -0.04 -11.91 4.86
C TRP A 46 -1.18 -12.84 5.29
N GLU A 47 -1.80 -12.54 6.42
CA GLU A 47 -3.06 -13.17 6.80
C GLU A 47 -4.24 -12.42 6.19
N LEU A 48 -5.13 -13.15 5.52
CA LEU A 48 -6.43 -12.66 5.09
C LEU A 48 -7.34 -12.55 6.31
N GLY A 49 -7.88 -11.36 6.53
CA GLY A 49 -8.85 -11.08 7.57
C GLY A 49 -10.14 -10.50 7.01
N ILE A 50 -11.24 -10.71 7.74
CA ILE A 50 -12.54 -10.09 7.44
C ILE A 50 -13.14 -9.42 8.66
N GLN A 51 -13.72 -8.24 8.46
CA GLN A 51 -14.70 -7.67 9.38
C GLN A 51 -16.09 -8.05 8.89
N VAL A 52 -16.89 -8.64 9.78
CA VAL A 52 -18.25 -9.11 9.52
C VAL A 52 -19.22 -8.26 10.32
N VAL A 53 -20.14 -7.63 9.62
CA VAL A 53 -21.26 -6.88 10.20
C VAL A 53 -22.53 -7.57 9.72
N ALA A 54 -23.44 -7.90 10.65
CA ALA A 54 -24.73 -8.45 10.30
C ALA A 54 -25.57 -7.41 9.56
N GLU A 55 -26.39 -7.85 8.60
CA GLU A 55 -27.26 -6.95 7.83
C GLU A 55 -28.16 -6.08 8.74
N ALA A 56 -28.70 -6.66 9.81
CA ALA A 56 -29.52 -5.95 10.80
C ALA A 56 -28.77 -4.84 11.58
N ASP A 57 -27.45 -4.79 11.49
CA ASP A 57 -26.58 -3.84 12.18
C ASP A 57 -26.08 -2.71 11.27
N GLU A 58 -26.48 -2.69 9.98
CA GLU A 58 -25.99 -1.73 8.98
C GLU A 58 -26.04 -0.27 9.47
N HIS A 59 -27.12 0.11 10.14
CA HIS A 59 -27.37 1.47 10.60
C HIS A 59 -27.04 1.70 12.09
N LYS A 60 -26.35 0.77 12.75
CA LYS A 60 -25.98 0.89 14.18
C LYS A 60 -24.67 1.66 14.42
N PHE A 61 -23.99 2.07 13.35
CA PHE A 61 -22.72 2.78 13.41
C PHE A 61 -22.93 4.30 13.29
N ASP A 62 -22.01 5.07 13.87
CA ASP A 62 -21.99 6.53 13.74
C ASP A 62 -21.64 6.99 12.31
N PHE A 63 -21.34 6.07 11.40
CA PHE A 63 -20.98 6.32 10.01
C PHE A 63 -21.69 5.32 9.11
N ASP A 64 -21.80 5.66 7.83
CA ASP A 64 -22.40 4.79 6.84
C ASP A 64 -21.40 3.70 6.42
N LEU A 65 -21.80 2.42 6.46
CA LEU A 65 -20.93 1.31 6.04
C LEU A 65 -20.64 1.33 4.54
N LEU A 66 -21.48 2.01 3.76
CA LEU A 66 -21.35 2.22 2.32
C LEU A 66 -20.49 3.45 1.98
N ASP A 67 -20.06 4.23 2.98
CA ASP A 67 -19.15 5.35 2.77
C ASP A 67 -17.70 4.87 2.70
N PRO A 68 -17.04 4.91 1.54
CA PRO A 68 -15.67 4.44 1.38
C PRO A 68 -14.64 5.36 2.06
N THR A 69 -15.05 6.55 2.52
CA THR A 69 -14.19 7.43 3.33
C THR A 69 -14.17 7.04 4.81
N LYS A 70 -14.88 5.97 5.18
CA LYS A 70 -15.03 5.49 6.55
C LYS A 70 -14.44 4.09 6.70
N ILE A 71 -13.52 3.93 7.65
CA ILE A 71 -13.09 2.65 8.18
C ILE A 71 -14.09 2.15 9.22
N ILE A 72 -14.09 0.84 9.46
CA ILE A 72 -14.71 0.25 10.66
C ILE A 72 -13.58 0.06 11.68
N PRO A 73 -13.53 0.82 12.79
CA PRO A 73 -12.52 0.61 13.82
C PRO A 73 -12.52 -0.83 14.34
N GLU A 74 -11.33 -1.40 14.55
CA GLU A 74 -11.18 -2.80 14.97
C GLU A 74 -11.70 -3.05 16.38
N GLU A 75 -11.79 -2.00 17.20
CA GLU A 75 -12.42 -2.02 18.53
C GLU A 75 -13.94 -2.19 18.47
N LEU A 76 -14.58 -1.81 17.35
CA LEU A 76 -16.02 -1.99 17.14
C LEU A 76 -16.32 -3.32 16.45
N VAL A 77 -15.54 -3.66 15.43
CA VAL A 77 -15.68 -4.94 14.70
C VAL A 77 -14.28 -5.52 14.50
N PRO A 78 -13.89 -6.57 15.24
CA PRO A 78 -12.55 -7.14 15.13
C PRO A 78 -12.34 -7.80 13.77
N VAL A 79 -11.10 -7.77 13.29
CA VAL A 79 -10.68 -8.49 12.09
C VAL A 79 -10.52 -9.98 12.42
N GLN A 80 -11.33 -10.83 11.80
CA GLN A 80 -11.26 -12.29 11.96
C GLN A 80 -10.30 -12.88 10.93
N ARG A 81 -9.26 -13.60 11.37
CA ARG A 81 -8.29 -14.29 10.51
C ARG A 81 -8.92 -15.52 9.86
N ILE A 82 -8.87 -15.61 8.54
CA ILE A 82 -9.53 -16.69 7.78
C ILE A 82 -8.61 -17.41 6.78
N GLY A 83 -7.38 -16.93 6.57
CA GLY A 83 -6.45 -17.57 5.63
C GLY A 83 -5.10 -16.87 5.56
N LYS A 84 -4.19 -17.40 4.74
CA LYS A 84 -2.85 -16.84 4.54
C LYS A 84 -2.48 -16.84 3.06
N LEU A 85 -1.86 -15.75 2.60
CA LEU A 85 -1.23 -15.61 1.30
C LEU A 85 0.29 -15.61 1.49
N THR A 86 0.98 -16.44 0.70
CA THR A 86 2.45 -16.48 0.64
C THR A 86 2.86 -16.25 -0.81
N LEU A 87 3.70 -15.23 -1.06
CA LEU A 87 4.29 -15.00 -2.37
C LEU A 87 5.63 -15.74 -2.43
N ASN A 88 5.73 -16.77 -3.29
CA ASN A 88 6.85 -17.70 -3.29
C ASN A 88 7.54 -17.90 -4.65
N ARG A 89 7.14 -17.14 -5.68
CA ARG A 89 7.76 -17.21 -7.00
C ARG A 89 7.61 -15.89 -7.75
N ASN A 90 8.72 -15.45 -8.35
CA ASN A 90 8.75 -14.28 -9.25
C ASN A 90 8.19 -14.66 -10.64
N PRO A 91 7.72 -13.68 -11.42
CA PRO A 91 7.37 -13.91 -12.82
C PRO A 91 8.62 -14.30 -13.62
N GLU A 92 8.43 -15.10 -14.68
CA GLU A 92 9.48 -15.41 -15.65
C GLU A 92 9.65 -14.27 -16.65
N ASN A 93 8.56 -13.57 -16.98
CA ASN A 93 8.60 -12.40 -17.86
C ASN A 93 7.69 -11.28 -17.32
N PHE A 94 8.31 -10.16 -16.93
CA PHE A 94 7.60 -9.02 -16.34
C PHE A 94 6.49 -8.49 -17.25
N PHE A 95 6.73 -8.34 -18.56
CA PHE A 95 5.71 -7.82 -19.46
C PHE A 95 4.55 -8.82 -19.63
N ALA A 96 4.87 -10.09 -19.88
CA ALA A 96 3.88 -11.12 -20.15
C ALA A 96 2.95 -11.39 -18.97
N GLU A 97 3.47 -11.27 -17.74
CA GLU A 97 2.76 -11.61 -16.51
C GLU A 97 2.36 -10.37 -15.70
N THR A 98 3.29 -9.48 -15.35
CA THR A 98 2.99 -8.32 -14.50
C THR A 98 2.32 -7.18 -15.26
N GLU A 99 2.79 -6.83 -16.46
CA GLU A 99 2.23 -5.70 -17.20
C GLU A 99 0.86 -6.05 -17.82
N GLN A 100 0.70 -7.29 -18.28
CA GLN A 100 -0.54 -7.73 -18.94
C GLN A 100 -1.60 -8.31 -18.00
N VAL A 101 -1.32 -8.47 -16.70
CA VAL A 101 -2.36 -8.91 -15.74
C VAL A 101 -3.51 -7.89 -15.67
N ALA A 102 -4.74 -8.37 -15.56
CA ALA A 102 -5.95 -7.56 -15.46
C ALA A 102 -6.76 -7.96 -14.22
N PHE A 103 -6.62 -7.16 -13.15
CA PHE A 103 -7.49 -7.26 -11.98
C PHE A 103 -8.77 -6.46 -12.17
N HIS A 104 -9.88 -6.92 -11.59
CA HIS A 104 -11.15 -6.21 -11.61
C HIS A 104 -11.98 -6.58 -10.37
N VAL A 105 -12.49 -5.57 -9.66
CA VAL A 105 -13.35 -5.79 -8.47
C VAL A 105 -14.70 -6.45 -8.75
N GLY A 106 -15.12 -6.53 -10.01
CA GLY A 106 -16.34 -7.22 -10.45
C GLY A 106 -16.10 -8.70 -10.74
N HIS A 107 -14.85 -9.17 -10.74
CA HIS A 107 -14.51 -10.59 -10.82
C HIS A 107 -14.71 -11.25 -9.45
N VAL A 108 -15.97 -11.38 -9.04
CA VAL A 108 -16.38 -12.11 -7.84
C VAL A 108 -16.81 -13.54 -8.19
N VAL A 109 -16.92 -14.39 -7.17
CA VAL A 109 -17.38 -15.78 -7.30
C VAL A 109 -18.66 -15.95 -6.47
N PRO A 110 -19.50 -16.98 -6.75
CA PRO A 110 -20.67 -17.29 -5.93
C PRO A 110 -20.33 -17.32 -4.43
N GLY A 111 -21.13 -16.63 -3.63
CA GLY A 111 -20.89 -16.42 -2.19
C GLY A 111 -20.35 -15.04 -1.84
N ILE A 112 -19.94 -14.23 -2.82
CA ILE A 112 -19.55 -12.82 -2.64
C ILE A 112 -20.41 -11.97 -3.58
N ASP A 113 -20.94 -10.86 -3.06
CA ASP A 113 -21.73 -9.90 -3.82
C ASP A 113 -21.36 -8.45 -3.43
N PHE A 114 -21.95 -7.49 -4.12
CA PHE A 114 -21.66 -6.07 -4.00
C PHE A 114 -22.59 -5.37 -3.01
N THR A 115 -22.26 -4.12 -2.69
CA THR A 115 -23.10 -3.21 -1.93
C THR A 115 -23.34 -1.93 -2.71
N ASN A 116 -24.25 -1.08 -2.23
CA ASN A 116 -24.54 0.23 -2.82
C ASN A 116 -23.49 1.31 -2.48
N ASP A 117 -22.25 0.94 -2.13
CA ASP A 117 -21.12 1.87 -2.05
C ASP A 117 -20.96 2.57 -3.40
N PRO A 118 -21.18 3.90 -3.49
CA PRO A 118 -21.23 4.61 -4.76
C PRO A 118 -19.88 4.67 -5.48
N LEU A 119 -18.76 4.46 -4.77
CA LEU A 119 -17.44 4.36 -5.39
C LEU A 119 -17.22 2.96 -5.96
N LEU A 120 -17.63 1.91 -5.23
CA LEU A 120 -17.59 0.53 -5.74
C LEU A 120 -18.42 0.40 -7.02
N GLN A 121 -19.65 0.93 -7.03
CA GLN A 121 -20.56 0.85 -8.18
C GLN A 121 -19.94 1.43 -9.47
N GLY A 122 -19.24 2.57 -9.37
CA GLY A 122 -18.50 3.14 -10.51
C GLY A 122 -17.30 2.27 -10.95
N ARG A 123 -16.62 1.63 -10.01
CA ARG A 123 -15.50 0.72 -10.29
C ARG A 123 -15.95 -0.57 -10.97
N LEU A 124 -17.19 -1.03 -10.78
CA LEU A 124 -17.71 -2.21 -11.50
C LEU A 124 -17.71 -2.01 -13.03
N PHE A 125 -17.84 -0.76 -13.49
CA PHE A 125 -17.76 -0.42 -14.90
C PHE A 125 -16.31 -0.29 -15.40
N SER A 126 -15.50 0.51 -14.70
CA SER A 126 -14.22 1.02 -15.23
C SER A 126 -13.18 -0.05 -15.56
N TYR A 127 -13.08 -1.11 -14.75
CA TYR A 127 -11.99 -2.07 -14.87
C TYR A 127 -12.15 -3.01 -16.06
N THR A 128 -13.36 -3.23 -16.59
CA THR A 128 -13.55 -3.92 -17.87
C THR A 128 -13.26 -2.97 -19.03
N ASP A 129 -13.82 -1.76 -18.98
CA ASP A 129 -13.69 -0.74 -20.03
C ASP A 129 -12.22 -0.41 -20.35
N THR A 130 -11.39 -0.17 -19.33
CA THR A 130 -9.99 0.21 -19.52
C THR A 130 -9.16 -0.86 -20.25
N GLN A 131 -9.51 -2.15 -20.11
CA GLN A 131 -8.77 -3.24 -20.76
C GLN A 131 -8.94 -3.28 -22.27
N LEU A 132 -10.06 -2.74 -22.77
CA LEU A 132 -10.36 -2.75 -24.20
C LEU A 132 -9.28 -2.03 -25.01
N ILE A 133 -8.68 -0.98 -24.44
CA ILE A 133 -7.55 -0.28 -25.06
C ILE A 133 -6.23 -0.81 -24.50
N ARG A 134 -6.10 -0.90 -23.17
CA ARG A 134 -4.81 -1.29 -22.52
C ARG A 134 -4.29 -2.64 -23.00
N LEU A 135 -5.18 -3.61 -23.20
CA LEU A 135 -4.85 -4.98 -23.61
C LEU A 135 -5.38 -5.32 -25.02
N GLY A 136 -5.71 -4.29 -25.81
CA GLY A 136 -5.96 -4.40 -27.24
C GLY A 136 -7.29 -5.04 -27.66
N GLY A 137 -8.23 -5.28 -26.74
CA GLY A 137 -9.59 -5.69 -27.09
C GLY A 137 -10.29 -6.55 -26.02
N PRO A 138 -11.46 -7.14 -26.35
CA PRO A 138 -12.28 -7.88 -25.38
C PRO A 138 -11.71 -9.26 -24.99
N ASN A 139 -10.70 -9.75 -25.71
CA ASN A 139 -10.08 -11.06 -25.47
C ASN A 139 -8.92 -11.03 -24.47
N PHE A 140 -8.79 -9.98 -23.64
CA PHE A 140 -7.72 -9.88 -22.63
C PHE A 140 -7.71 -11.02 -21.60
N HIS A 141 -8.86 -11.68 -21.39
CA HIS A 141 -9.02 -12.86 -20.54
C HIS A 141 -8.34 -14.12 -21.13
N GLU A 142 -7.94 -14.11 -22.41
CA GLU A 142 -7.20 -15.20 -23.05
C GLU A 142 -5.68 -15.05 -22.93
N ILE A 143 -5.18 -13.91 -22.47
CA ILE A 143 -3.75 -13.71 -22.17
C ILE A 143 -3.37 -14.68 -21.04
N PRO A 144 -2.25 -15.43 -21.14
CA PRO A 144 -1.96 -16.55 -20.25
C PRO A 144 -2.12 -16.29 -18.75
N ILE A 145 -1.65 -15.13 -18.25
CA ILE A 145 -1.73 -14.75 -16.82
C ILE A 145 -3.16 -14.45 -16.33
N ASN A 146 -4.07 -14.09 -17.24
CA ASN A 146 -5.46 -13.74 -16.93
C ASN A 146 -6.43 -14.91 -17.08
N ARG A 147 -5.98 -16.03 -17.66
CA ARG A 147 -6.85 -17.16 -17.93
C ARG A 147 -7.30 -17.82 -16.64
N PRO A 148 -8.59 -18.16 -16.50
CA PRO A 148 -9.03 -19.04 -15.44
C PRO A 148 -8.34 -20.40 -15.60
N ILE A 149 -8.02 -21.04 -14.46
CA ILE A 149 -7.46 -22.40 -14.45
C ILE A 149 -8.48 -23.47 -14.84
N VAL A 150 -9.78 -23.10 -14.87
CA VAL A 150 -10.88 -23.96 -15.29
C VAL A 150 -11.35 -23.62 -16.71
N PRO A 151 -11.83 -24.58 -17.49
CA PRO A 151 -12.42 -24.30 -18.80
C PRO A 151 -13.64 -23.39 -18.70
N VAL A 152 -13.73 -22.37 -19.56
CA VAL A 152 -14.88 -21.46 -19.65
C VAL A 152 -15.60 -21.67 -20.97
N HIS A 153 -16.92 -21.89 -20.90
CA HIS A 153 -17.78 -22.08 -22.06
C HIS A 153 -18.91 -21.04 -22.04
N ASN A 154 -19.01 -20.25 -23.11
CA ASN A 154 -20.05 -19.25 -23.28
C ASN A 154 -20.32 -19.01 -24.78
N ASN A 155 -21.21 -18.06 -25.07
CA ASN A 155 -21.59 -17.69 -26.43
C ASN A 155 -20.84 -16.47 -27.00
N HIS A 156 -19.86 -15.91 -26.29
CA HIS A 156 -19.01 -14.85 -26.85
C HIS A 156 -18.09 -15.41 -27.95
N ARG A 157 -17.90 -14.63 -29.02
CA ARG A 157 -17.10 -14.98 -30.21
C ARG A 157 -16.28 -13.77 -30.66
N ASP A 158 -15.35 -14.03 -31.57
CA ASP A 158 -14.59 -13.04 -32.32
C ASP A 158 -13.78 -12.08 -31.44
N GLY A 159 -13.64 -10.82 -31.86
CA GLY A 159 -12.79 -9.81 -31.21
C GLY A 159 -11.31 -9.90 -31.62
N PHE A 160 -10.58 -8.82 -31.38
CA PHE A 160 -9.16 -8.72 -31.72
C PHE A 160 -8.35 -9.81 -30.98
N MET A 161 -7.36 -10.40 -31.68
CA MET A 161 -6.45 -11.43 -31.16
C MET A 161 -7.16 -12.63 -30.49
N ARG A 162 -8.31 -13.04 -31.04
CA ARG A 162 -9.02 -14.25 -30.58
C ARG A 162 -8.12 -15.49 -30.70
N GLN A 163 -7.80 -16.12 -29.57
CA GLN A 163 -6.99 -17.33 -29.49
C GLN A 163 -7.84 -18.60 -29.47
N THR A 164 -8.96 -18.57 -28.74
CA THR A 164 -9.81 -19.76 -28.61
C THR A 164 -10.60 -20.01 -29.89
N ILE A 165 -10.40 -21.18 -30.51
CA ILE A 165 -11.25 -21.69 -31.58
C ILE A 165 -12.46 -22.38 -30.95
N ASN A 166 -13.60 -21.69 -30.89
CA ASN A 166 -14.85 -22.26 -30.38
C ASN A 166 -15.34 -23.37 -31.32
N ARG A 167 -15.58 -24.57 -30.75
CA ARG A 167 -16.16 -25.71 -31.47
C ARG A 167 -17.66 -25.78 -31.21
N GLY A 168 -18.44 -26.19 -32.21
CA GLY A 168 -19.89 -26.38 -32.07
C GLY A 168 -20.67 -25.76 -33.22
N LYS A 169 -21.99 -25.97 -33.20
CA LYS A 169 -22.91 -25.49 -34.25
C LYS A 169 -23.60 -24.17 -33.89
N SER A 170 -23.44 -23.66 -32.67
CA SER A 170 -24.13 -22.48 -32.15
C SER A 170 -23.17 -21.44 -31.54
N SER A 171 -23.61 -20.18 -31.57
CA SER A 171 -23.02 -19.02 -30.90
C SER A 171 -24.07 -18.18 -30.15
N TYR A 172 -25.24 -18.75 -29.90
CA TYR A 172 -26.37 -18.07 -29.26
C TYR A 172 -27.13 -19.01 -28.31
N GLY A 173 -27.92 -18.41 -27.40
CA GLY A 173 -28.82 -19.12 -26.50
C GLY A 173 -30.12 -18.33 -26.32
N PRO A 174 -31.29 -18.99 -26.19
CA PRO A 174 -31.45 -20.44 -26.29
C PRO A 174 -31.31 -20.97 -27.72
N ASN A 175 -30.86 -22.22 -27.91
CA ASN A 175 -30.69 -22.84 -29.23
C ASN A 175 -31.11 -24.33 -29.28
N SER A 176 -31.64 -24.79 -30.41
CA SER A 176 -32.02 -26.21 -30.62
C SER A 176 -30.96 -27.04 -31.34
N ILE A 177 -30.04 -26.39 -32.07
CA ILE A 177 -29.06 -27.06 -32.94
C ILE A 177 -27.87 -27.66 -32.18
N ALA A 178 -27.71 -27.31 -30.90
CA ALA A 178 -26.69 -27.84 -30.00
C ALA A 178 -27.28 -28.16 -28.62
N ASN A 179 -28.54 -28.62 -28.55
CA ASN A 179 -29.22 -28.96 -27.28
C ASN A 179 -29.14 -27.87 -26.20
N ASN A 180 -29.12 -26.61 -26.63
CA ASN A 180 -29.01 -25.43 -25.78
C ASN A 180 -27.68 -25.30 -25.01
N ASP A 181 -26.62 -26.01 -25.42
CA ASP A 181 -25.29 -25.85 -24.81
C ASP A 181 -24.59 -24.56 -25.28
N PRO A 182 -23.77 -23.92 -24.40
CA PRO A 182 -23.63 -24.21 -22.97
C PRO A 182 -24.87 -23.75 -22.17
N GLN A 183 -25.32 -24.60 -21.23
CA GLN A 183 -26.50 -24.35 -20.41
C GLN A 183 -26.22 -23.42 -19.23
N GLN A 184 -27.27 -22.75 -18.75
CA GLN A 184 -27.22 -22.02 -17.49
C GLN A 184 -27.17 -23.00 -16.31
N VAL A 185 -26.39 -22.66 -15.28
CA VAL A 185 -26.25 -23.44 -14.05
C VAL A 185 -27.25 -22.93 -13.00
N LYS A 186 -27.93 -23.84 -12.29
CA LYS A 186 -28.83 -23.44 -11.19
C LYS A 186 -28.04 -22.86 -10.02
N ILE A 187 -28.67 -22.03 -9.21
CA ILE A 187 -28.05 -21.49 -7.98
C ILE A 187 -27.57 -22.62 -7.06
N ALA A 188 -28.38 -23.67 -6.88
CA ALA A 188 -28.03 -24.84 -6.06
C ALA A 188 -26.81 -25.62 -6.58
N ASP A 189 -26.49 -25.48 -7.87
CA ASP A 189 -25.37 -26.15 -8.54
C ASP A 189 -24.16 -25.20 -8.71
N GLY A 190 -24.19 -24.01 -8.09
CA GLY A 190 -23.09 -23.03 -8.11
C GLY A 190 -23.25 -21.88 -9.10
N GLY A 191 -24.43 -21.68 -9.70
CA GLY A 191 -24.73 -20.50 -10.52
C GLY A 191 -24.69 -19.21 -9.69
N PHE A 192 -24.01 -18.17 -10.19
CA PHE A 192 -24.02 -16.85 -9.55
C PHE A 192 -25.44 -16.27 -9.55
N SER A 193 -25.89 -15.78 -8.41
CA SER A 193 -27.11 -15.00 -8.27
C SER A 193 -26.83 -13.86 -7.32
N SER A 194 -27.24 -12.65 -7.71
CA SER A 194 -27.19 -11.52 -6.80
C SER A 194 -28.13 -11.73 -5.62
N HIS A 195 -27.74 -11.20 -4.47
CA HIS A 195 -28.59 -11.06 -3.31
C HIS A 195 -29.79 -10.16 -3.68
N ASN A 196 -30.99 -10.60 -3.30
CA ASN A 196 -32.23 -9.89 -3.60
C ASN A 196 -32.45 -8.72 -2.62
N GLU A 197 -31.55 -7.74 -2.66
CA GLU A 197 -31.62 -6.52 -1.84
C GLU A 197 -32.91 -5.75 -2.14
N ARG A 198 -33.57 -5.23 -1.09
CA ARG A 198 -34.73 -4.36 -1.25
C ARG A 198 -34.29 -2.95 -1.62
N ILE A 199 -34.72 -2.48 -2.79
CA ILE A 199 -34.47 -1.11 -3.25
C ILE A 199 -35.77 -0.29 -3.18
N ASP A 200 -35.79 0.74 -2.33
CA ASP A 200 -36.85 1.76 -2.25
C ASP A 200 -36.22 3.13 -2.50
N ALA A 201 -36.29 3.60 -3.74
CA ALA A 201 -35.46 4.71 -4.20
C ALA A 201 -36.12 5.62 -5.24
N ARG A 202 -35.57 6.83 -5.36
CA ARG A 202 -35.83 7.77 -6.46
C ARG A 202 -34.55 7.98 -7.27
N LYS A 203 -34.68 8.17 -8.58
CA LYS A 203 -33.53 8.50 -9.45
C LYS A 203 -33.06 9.93 -9.16
N ILE A 204 -31.90 10.08 -8.55
CA ILE A 204 -31.30 11.37 -8.17
C ILE A 204 -29.80 11.36 -8.44
N ARG A 205 -29.21 12.55 -8.59
CA ARG A 205 -27.75 12.76 -8.52
C ARG A 205 -27.45 13.55 -7.26
N ALA A 206 -27.36 12.85 -6.14
CA ALA A 206 -27.08 13.45 -4.85
C ALA A 206 -26.20 12.51 -4.01
N ARG A 207 -25.55 13.08 -3.00
CA ARG A 207 -24.84 12.31 -1.97
C ARG A 207 -25.79 12.08 -0.79
N SER A 208 -25.76 10.88 -0.20
CA SER A 208 -26.52 10.64 1.04
C SER A 208 -26.06 11.58 2.15
N LYS A 209 -26.99 12.09 2.96
CA LYS A 209 -26.68 12.94 4.12
C LYS A 209 -25.76 12.24 5.13
N SER A 210 -25.78 10.90 5.20
CA SER A 210 -24.91 10.12 6.08
C SER A 210 -23.42 10.24 5.73
N PHE A 211 -23.06 10.64 4.52
CA PHE A 211 -21.67 10.78 4.04
C PHE A 211 -21.06 12.16 4.37
N PHE A 212 -21.83 13.09 4.92
CA PHE A 212 -21.37 14.47 5.18
C PHE A 212 -20.51 14.61 6.44
N ASP A 213 -20.21 13.51 7.14
CA ASP A 213 -19.23 13.52 8.22
C ASP A 213 -17.82 13.44 7.63
N HIS A 214 -17.19 14.60 7.45
CA HIS A 214 -15.89 14.69 6.77
C HIS A 214 -14.70 14.62 7.73
N PHE A 215 -14.92 14.77 9.05
CA PHE A 215 -13.83 15.06 9.98
C PHE A 215 -13.70 14.08 11.14
N SER A 216 -14.76 13.34 11.52
CA SER A 216 -14.70 12.48 12.72
C SER A 216 -13.59 11.43 12.63
N GLN A 217 -13.42 10.77 11.49
CA GLN A 217 -12.40 9.74 11.33
C GLN A 217 -11.01 10.30 11.03
N ALA A 218 -10.91 11.50 10.47
CA ALA A 218 -9.63 12.20 10.39
C ALA A 218 -9.09 12.54 11.79
N LYS A 219 -9.98 12.96 12.71
CA LYS A 219 -9.65 13.14 14.14
C LYS A 219 -9.22 11.84 14.78
N LEU A 220 -10.04 10.79 14.63
CA LEU A 220 -9.74 9.47 15.17
C LEU A 220 -8.35 9.01 14.72
N PHE A 221 -8.06 9.09 13.42
CA PHE A 221 -6.76 8.71 12.88
C PHE A 221 -5.61 9.50 13.51
N TYR A 222 -5.67 10.84 13.46
CA TYR A 222 -4.60 11.70 13.99
C TYR A 222 -4.36 11.49 15.50
N HIS A 223 -5.44 11.42 16.29
CA HIS A 223 -5.36 11.19 17.74
C HIS A 223 -4.95 9.77 18.10
N SER A 224 -5.02 8.83 17.15
CA SER A 224 -4.52 7.45 17.30
C SER A 224 -3.01 7.31 17.15
N GLN A 225 -2.38 8.26 16.46
CA GLN A 225 -0.96 8.23 16.20
C GLN A 225 -0.14 8.49 17.46
N SER A 226 1.05 7.87 17.54
CA SER A 226 2.08 8.23 18.50
C SER A 226 2.64 9.63 18.22
N VAL A 227 3.40 10.19 19.17
CA VAL A 227 3.98 11.54 19.03
C VAL A 227 4.89 11.66 17.80
N PHE A 228 5.71 10.65 17.52
CA PHE A 228 6.60 10.67 16.35
C PHE A 228 5.84 10.53 15.02
N GLU A 229 4.79 9.70 14.98
CA GLU A 229 3.90 9.60 13.81
C GLU A 229 3.14 10.92 13.57
N GLN A 230 2.69 11.60 14.62
CA GLN A 230 2.06 12.92 14.51
C GLN A 230 3.04 13.96 13.95
N ASN A 231 4.31 13.93 14.38
CA ASN A 231 5.35 14.80 13.84
C ASN A 231 5.59 14.51 12.35
N HIS A 232 5.65 13.23 11.94
CA HIS A 232 5.75 12.88 10.51
C HIS A 232 4.57 13.39 9.69
N ILE A 233 3.34 13.35 10.24
CA ILE A 233 2.15 13.92 9.59
C ILE A 233 2.28 15.44 9.45
N ILE A 234 2.73 16.13 10.51
CA ILE A 234 2.97 17.58 10.50
C ILE A 234 4.01 17.94 9.43
N ASP A 235 5.13 17.22 9.39
CA ASP A 235 6.21 17.45 8.45
C ASP A 235 5.76 17.19 7.01
N ALA A 236 5.01 16.11 6.77
CA ALA A 236 4.44 15.80 5.46
C ALA A 236 3.49 16.91 4.98
N LEU A 237 2.56 17.35 5.83
CA LEU A 237 1.64 18.45 5.52
C LEU A 237 2.40 19.75 5.25
N SER A 238 3.42 20.05 6.07
CA SER A 238 4.24 21.25 5.94
C SER A 238 5.06 21.24 4.65
N PHE A 239 5.65 20.10 4.30
CA PHE A 239 6.44 19.91 3.09
C PHE A 239 5.57 20.04 1.83
N GLU A 240 4.46 19.30 1.75
CA GLU A 240 3.57 19.31 0.59
C GLU A 240 2.96 20.69 0.38
N LEU A 241 2.42 21.31 1.44
CA LEU A 241 1.88 22.67 1.35
C LEU A 241 2.98 23.70 1.08
N GLY A 242 4.20 23.49 1.56
CA GLY A 242 5.35 24.36 1.27
C GLY A 242 5.71 24.44 -0.22
N LYS A 243 5.36 23.40 -1.00
CA LYS A 243 5.50 23.39 -2.46
C LYS A 243 4.38 24.15 -3.17
N VAL A 244 3.25 24.41 -2.51
CA VAL A 244 2.10 25.13 -3.09
C VAL A 244 2.38 26.64 -3.13
N LYS A 245 2.52 27.18 -4.35
CA LYS A 245 2.83 28.61 -4.56
C LYS A 245 1.68 29.54 -4.13
N THR A 246 0.43 29.13 -4.40
CA THR A 246 -0.75 29.93 -4.08
C THR A 246 -1.01 29.95 -2.58
N VAL A 247 -0.76 31.09 -1.92
CA VAL A 247 -0.93 31.29 -0.46
C VAL A 247 -2.35 30.93 -0.01
N ALA A 248 -3.38 31.40 -0.73
CA ALA A 248 -4.77 31.15 -0.39
C ALA A 248 -5.14 29.64 -0.34
N ILE A 249 -4.43 28.78 -1.09
CA ILE A 249 -4.62 27.33 -1.01
C ILE A 249 -4.07 26.79 0.31
N ARG A 250 -2.87 27.23 0.70
CA ARG A 250 -2.26 26.86 1.98
C ARG A 250 -3.13 27.28 3.16
N GLU A 251 -3.60 28.52 3.17
CA GLU A 251 -4.49 29.05 4.21
C GLU A 251 -5.80 28.25 4.30
N ARG A 252 -6.43 27.93 3.16
CA ARG A 252 -7.65 27.10 3.16
C ARG A 252 -7.39 25.72 3.74
N MET A 253 -6.26 25.09 3.39
CA MET A 253 -5.90 23.78 3.94
C MET A 253 -5.64 23.85 5.44
N VAL A 254 -4.96 24.88 5.95
CA VAL A 254 -4.85 25.11 7.41
C VAL A 254 -6.24 25.25 8.04
N GLY A 255 -7.17 25.95 7.41
CA GLY A 255 -8.56 26.07 7.88
C GLY A 255 -9.30 24.74 7.94
N ILE A 256 -8.99 23.81 7.03
CA ILE A 256 -9.49 22.42 7.07
C ILE A 256 -8.83 21.65 8.22
N LEU A 257 -7.51 21.77 8.42
CA LEU A 257 -6.81 21.11 9.53
C LEU A 257 -7.36 21.53 10.89
N MET A 258 -7.80 22.79 11.04
CA MET A 258 -8.47 23.26 12.26
C MET A 258 -9.77 22.51 12.57
N GLN A 259 -10.42 21.90 11.57
CA GLN A 259 -11.58 21.04 11.78
C GLN A 259 -11.21 19.66 12.33
N ILE A 260 -9.94 19.26 12.21
CA ILE A 260 -9.37 18.02 12.71
C ILE A 260 -8.77 18.27 14.09
N ASP A 261 -7.69 19.05 14.15
CA ASP A 261 -6.97 19.33 15.39
C ASP A 261 -6.33 20.73 15.36
N GLN A 262 -6.43 21.45 16.48
CA GLN A 262 -5.99 22.84 16.57
C GLN A 262 -4.48 22.98 16.65
N ASP A 263 -3.78 22.06 17.32
CA ASP A 263 -2.34 22.14 17.49
C ASP A 263 -1.61 21.62 16.26
N LEU A 264 -2.18 20.61 15.57
CA LEU A 264 -1.80 20.24 14.21
C LEU A 264 -1.83 21.46 13.28
N ALA A 265 -2.97 22.16 13.23
CA ALA A 265 -3.16 23.30 12.33
C ALA A 265 -2.20 24.46 12.64
N LYS A 266 -2.00 24.78 13.93
CA LYS A 266 -1.05 25.83 14.37
C LYS A 266 0.38 25.51 13.96
N THR A 267 0.80 24.26 14.16
CA THR A 267 2.18 23.85 13.87
C THR A 267 2.45 23.90 12.38
N VAL A 268 1.53 23.35 11.56
CA VAL A 268 1.62 23.43 10.10
C VAL A 268 1.58 24.89 9.61
N ALA A 269 0.71 25.73 10.18
CA ALA A 269 0.65 27.16 9.85
C ALA A 269 1.98 27.86 10.15
N ALA A 270 2.59 27.61 11.31
CA ALA A 270 3.88 28.18 11.70
C ALA A 270 4.99 27.75 10.73
N ASN A 271 5.06 26.46 10.38
CA ASN A 271 6.03 25.93 9.41
C ASN A 271 5.89 26.56 8.02
N LEU A 272 4.67 26.97 7.65
CA LEU A 272 4.37 27.63 6.37
C LEU A 272 4.52 29.16 6.41
N GLY A 273 4.87 29.74 7.57
CA GLY A 273 4.97 31.19 7.76
C GLY A 273 3.61 31.91 7.79
N ILE A 274 2.51 31.20 8.08
CA ILE A 274 1.17 31.77 8.19
C ILE A 274 1.00 32.31 9.62
N THR A 275 1.13 33.62 9.79
CA THR A 275 1.19 34.29 11.10
C THR A 275 -0.15 34.45 11.80
N SER A 276 -1.26 34.42 11.05
CA SER A 276 -2.62 34.44 11.59
C SER A 276 -3.37 33.21 11.10
N LEU A 277 -3.89 32.41 12.03
CA LEU A 277 -4.77 31.30 11.67
C LEU A 277 -5.96 31.83 10.85
N PRO A 278 -6.36 31.12 9.78
CA PRO A 278 -7.50 31.50 8.98
C PRO A 278 -8.75 31.52 9.84
N LYS A 279 -9.62 32.51 9.62
CA LYS A 279 -10.95 32.52 10.26
C LYS A 279 -11.73 31.30 9.77
N PRO A 280 -12.55 30.66 10.64
CA PRO A 280 -13.44 29.59 10.20
C PRO A 280 -14.28 30.06 9.02
N ALA A 281 -14.19 29.34 7.90
CA ALA A 281 -15.02 29.66 6.74
C ALA A 281 -16.49 29.36 7.06
N SER A 282 -17.40 30.25 6.66
CA SER A 282 -18.85 30.02 6.80
C SER A 282 -19.36 28.88 5.91
N ILE A 283 -18.62 28.58 4.83
CA ILE A 283 -18.84 27.47 3.91
C ILE A 283 -17.52 26.70 3.82
N LEU A 284 -17.55 25.42 4.16
CA LEU A 284 -16.40 24.52 4.09
C LEU A 284 -16.47 23.64 2.84
N ASN A 285 -17.68 23.15 2.50
CA ASN A 285 -17.89 22.34 1.32
C ASN A 285 -18.46 23.18 0.19
N HIS A 286 -17.74 23.22 -0.93
CA HIS A 286 -18.15 23.90 -2.16
C HIS A 286 -18.67 22.95 -3.25
N SER A 287 -18.68 21.63 -3.01
CA SER A 287 -19.29 20.64 -3.90
C SER A 287 -20.81 20.65 -3.72
N ILE A 288 -21.44 21.70 -4.23
CA ILE A 288 -22.87 21.98 -4.12
C ILE A 288 -23.47 21.91 -5.54
N PRO A 289 -24.55 21.14 -5.78
CA PRO A 289 -25.28 21.17 -7.04
C PRO A 289 -25.82 22.56 -7.37
N ALA A 290 -26.01 22.87 -8.66
CA ALA A 290 -26.46 24.19 -9.11
C ALA A 290 -27.76 24.65 -8.42
N ASP A 291 -28.70 23.73 -8.17
CA ASP A 291 -29.98 23.99 -7.52
C ASP A 291 -30.00 23.61 -6.02
N GLY A 292 -28.85 23.29 -5.42
CA GLY A 292 -28.74 22.87 -4.03
C GLY A 292 -28.65 24.04 -3.05
N ASP A 293 -29.30 23.95 -1.89
CA ASP A 293 -29.04 24.87 -0.77
C ASP A 293 -27.65 24.57 -0.18
N PRO A 294 -26.69 25.51 -0.18
CA PRO A 294 -25.36 25.30 0.40
C PRO A 294 -25.35 24.71 1.81
N LYS A 295 -26.36 25.01 2.64
CA LYS A 295 -26.48 24.51 4.02
C LYS A 295 -26.66 22.99 4.07
N ASP A 296 -27.38 22.41 3.12
CA ASP A 296 -27.64 20.97 3.06
C ASP A 296 -26.39 20.15 2.71
N TYR A 297 -25.35 20.82 2.20
CA TYR A 297 -24.10 20.18 1.76
C TYR A 297 -22.92 20.46 2.70
N GLN A 298 -23.11 21.18 3.80
CA GLN A 298 -22.03 21.43 4.74
C GLN A 298 -21.71 20.18 5.57
N PRO A 299 -20.44 20.03 6.01
CA PRO A 299 -20.05 18.90 6.85
C PRO A 299 -20.89 18.85 8.13
N ILE A 300 -21.36 17.66 8.49
CA ILE A 300 -22.04 17.44 9.77
C ILE A 300 -21.02 17.16 10.87
N VAL A 301 -21.21 17.83 12.02
CA VAL A 301 -20.35 17.63 13.18
C VAL A 301 -20.84 16.41 13.96
N LYS A 302 -20.11 15.30 13.87
CA LYS A 302 -20.34 14.14 14.73
C LYS A 302 -19.37 14.12 15.91
N LYS A 303 -19.89 13.71 17.08
CA LYS A 303 -19.05 13.33 18.21
C LYS A 303 -18.69 11.85 18.01
N PRO A 304 -17.41 11.50 17.79
CA PRO A 304 -17.06 10.11 17.55
C PRO A 304 -17.26 9.29 18.84
N SER A 305 -17.82 8.09 18.71
CA SER A 305 -17.91 7.10 19.81
C SER A 305 -16.54 6.64 20.30
N LEU A 306 -15.55 6.64 19.41
CA LEU A 306 -14.16 6.28 19.71
C LEU A 306 -13.24 7.50 19.58
N LYS A 307 -12.42 7.76 20.60
CA LYS A 307 -11.44 8.86 20.57
C LYS A 307 -10.09 8.45 20.00
N LYS A 308 -9.72 7.18 20.17
CA LYS A 308 -8.43 6.62 19.80
C LYS A 308 -8.60 5.15 19.41
N SER A 309 -7.88 4.69 18.40
CA SER A 309 -7.80 3.30 17.95
C SER A 309 -6.34 2.90 17.82
N GLU A 310 -5.86 2.01 18.69
CA GLU A 310 -4.44 1.61 18.68
C GLU A 310 -4.06 0.88 17.40
N ALA A 311 -5.03 0.23 16.73
CA ALA A 311 -4.83 -0.46 15.46
C ALA A 311 -4.47 0.48 14.29
N LEU A 312 -4.68 1.79 14.44
CA LEU A 312 -4.35 2.80 13.42
C LEU A 312 -2.93 3.35 13.52
N SER A 313 -2.18 3.00 14.57
CA SER A 313 -0.77 3.38 14.73
C SER A 313 0.14 2.20 14.34
N MET A 314 1.24 2.51 13.67
CA MET A 314 2.32 1.57 13.37
C MET A 314 3.30 1.42 14.54
N ALA A 315 3.23 2.29 15.56
CA ALA A 315 4.14 2.30 16.71
C ALA A 315 4.24 0.94 17.41
N ASN A 316 3.11 0.23 17.50
CA ASN A 316 2.95 -1.05 18.19
C ASN A 316 3.02 -2.26 17.25
N THR A 317 3.61 -2.09 16.06
CA THR A 317 3.79 -3.20 15.11
C THR A 317 4.84 -4.22 15.58
N ILE A 318 4.95 -5.34 14.84
CA ILE A 318 5.92 -6.42 15.10
C ILE A 318 7.34 -5.90 14.88
N LYS A 319 8.20 -5.99 15.91
CA LYS A 319 9.60 -5.50 15.92
C LYS A 319 10.60 -6.50 16.53
N ASP A 320 10.19 -7.75 16.71
CA ASP A 320 10.96 -8.81 17.39
C ASP A 320 11.78 -9.69 16.44
N THR A 321 11.79 -9.37 15.15
CA THR A 321 12.51 -10.11 14.11
C THR A 321 13.27 -9.19 13.16
N ILE A 322 14.39 -9.70 12.63
CA ILE A 322 15.18 -9.06 11.57
C ILE A 322 15.15 -9.87 10.26
N LYS A 323 14.24 -10.85 10.16
CA LYS A 323 14.04 -11.60 8.92
C LYS A 323 13.85 -10.62 7.76
N SER A 324 14.53 -10.90 6.64
CA SER A 324 14.62 -10.11 5.42
C SER A 324 15.23 -8.71 5.53
N ARG A 325 15.64 -8.25 6.71
CA ARG A 325 16.31 -6.95 6.86
C ARG A 325 17.68 -6.95 6.20
N LYS A 326 18.09 -5.81 5.64
CA LYS A 326 19.36 -5.65 4.93
C LYS A 326 20.34 -4.85 5.77
N ILE A 327 21.54 -5.36 6.04
CA ILE A 327 22.56 -4.69 6.88
C ILE A 327 23.82 -4.43 6.06
N ALA A 328 24.24 -3.16 6.00
CA ALA A 328 25.48 -2.75 5.36
C ALA A 328 26.67 -2.98 6.30
N PHE A 329 27.69 -3.68 5.83
CA PHE A 329 28.96 -3.83 6.52
C PHE A 329 30.01 -2.97 5.82
N LEU A 330 30.50 -1.93 6.49
CA LEU A 330 31.50 -1.03 5.89
C LEU A 330 32.89 -1.61 6.12
N ILE A 331 33.60 -1.96 5.05
CA ILE A 331 34.92 -2.59 5.11
C ILE A 331 35.94 -1.86 4.22
N ALA A 332 37.22 -1.98 4.57
CA ALA A 332 38.35 -1.54 3.76
C ALA A 332 39.55 -2.49 3.95
N ASP A 333 40.65 -2.23 3.23
CA ASP A 333 41.85 -3.06 3.36
C ASP A 333 42.39 -3.04 4.80
N GLY A 334 42.66 -4.22 5.35
CA GLY A 334 43.04 -4.48 6.73
C GLY A 334 41.87 -4.76 7.67
N VAL A 335 40.70 -5.10 7.14
CA VAL A 335 39.54 -5.56 7.95
C VAL A 335 39.83 -6.90 8.62
N ASP A 336 39.35 -7.08 9.85
CA ASP A 336 39.34 -8.37 10.52
C ASP A 336 38.20 -9.24 9.97
N VAL A 337 38.57 -10.17 9.09
CA VAL A 337 37.65 -11.12 8.45
C VAL A 337 36.95 -12.02 9.46
N ALA A 338 37.55 -12.29 10.63
CA ALA A 338 36.87 -13.03 11.70
C ALA A 338 35.69 -12.23 12.26
N SER A 339 35.89 -10.94 12.55
CA SER A 339 34.84 -10.02 13.00
C SER A 339 33.69 -9.90 11.99
N VAL A 340 34.01 -9.85 10.69
CA VAL A 340 33.00 -9.87 9.61
C VAL A 340 32.18 -11.16 9.67
N ASN A 341 32.85 -12.32 9.63
CA ASN A 341 32.18 -13.61 9.52
C ASN A 341 31.35 -13.95 10.76
N GLU A 342 31.80 -13.57 11.96
CA GLU A 342 31.07 -13.78 13.20
C GLU A 342 29.73 -13.02 13.19
N MET A 343 29.76 -11.71 12.93
CA MET A 343 28.54 -10.89 12.90
C MET A 343 27.65 -11.25 11.72
N LYS A 344 28.24 -11.48 10.53
CA LYS A 344 27.49 -11.88 9.33
C LYS A 344 26.71 -13.17 9.60
N LYS A 345 27.37 -14.19 10.16
CA LYS A 345 26.72 -15.45 10.54
C LYS A 345 25.59 -15.23 11.55
N ALA A 346 25.83 -14.45 12.60
CA ALA A 346 24.80 -14.18 13.61
C ALA A 346 23.55 -13.51 13.05
N LEU A 347 23.69 -12.65 12.03
CA LEU A 347 22.58 -11.99 11.34
C LEU A 347 21.88 -12.92 10.33
N GLU A 348 22.64 -13.66 9.53
CA GLU A 348 22.11 -14.60 8.53
C GLU A 348 21.39 -15.81 9.17
N ASP A 349 21.87 -16.27 10.33
CA ASP A 349 21.18 -17.30 11.14
C ASP A 349 19.78 -16.83 11.57
N LYS A 350 19.57 -15.50 11.68
CA LYS A 350 18.28 -14.84 11.93
C LYS A 350 17.57 -14.38 10.65
N LYS A 351 18.02 -14.83 9.48
CA LYS A 351 17.43 -14.56 8.15
C LYS A 351 17.51 -13.09 7.70
N ALA A 352 18.45 -12.32 8.23
CA ALA A 352 18.80 -11.04 7.65
C ALA A 352 19.79 -11.22 6.48
N THR A 353 19.90 -10.22 5.62
CA THR A 353 20.84 -10.16 4.49
C THR A 353 21.96 -9.19 4.83
N VAL A 354 23.21 -9.58 4.59
CA VAL A 354 24.39 -8.73 4.82
C VAL A 354 25.08 -8.46 3.50
N GLU A 355 25.39 -7.19 3.23
CA GLU A 355 26.23 -6.78 2.10
C GLU A 355 27.48 -6.05 2.58
N LEU A 356 28.61 -6.40 1.97
CA LEU A 356 29.91 -5.81 2.22
C LEU A 356 30.11 -4.60 1.29
N ILE A 357 30.22 -3.41 1.89
CA ILE A 357 30.37 -2.14 1.20
C ILE A 357 31.81 -1.64 1.39
N ALA A 358 32.49 -1.32 0.30
CA ALA A 358 33.90 -0.93 0.35
C ALA A 358 34.22 0.27 -0.58
N PRO A 359 35.44 0.84 -0.50
CA PRO A 359 35.88 1.89 -1.43
C PRO A 359 35.89 1.47 -2.91
N LYS A 360 36.00 0.16 -3.18
CA LYS A 360 36.02 -0.41 -4.53
C LYS A 360 35.37 -1.79 -4.53
N LEU A 361 34.88 -2.21 -5.68
CA LEU A 361 34.47 -3.60 -5.92
C LEU A 361 35.68 -4.54 -5.97
N GLY A 362 35.40 -5.85 -5.91
CA GLY A 362 36.41 -6.89 -5.99
C GLY A 362 36.99 -7.27 -4.63
N LEU A 363 38.24 -7.76 -4.62
CA LEU A 363 38.87 -8.26 -3.41
C LEU A 363 39.36 -7.12 -2.50
N ILE A 364 38.97 -7.23 -1.23
CA ILE A 364 39.44 -6.42 -0.11
C ILE A 364 40.40 -7.27 0.71
N GLU A 365 41.62 -6.76 0.94
CA GLU A 365 42.63 -7.47 1.69
C GLU A 365 42.28 -7.44 3.17
N GLY A 366 42.12 -8.60 3.80
CA GLY A 366 41.89 -8.73 5.22
C GLY A 366 43.18 -8.91 6.02
N LEU A 367 43.05 -8.97 7.35
CA LEU A 367 44.16 -9.40 8.21
C LEU A 367 44.57 -10.86 7.91
N LYS A 368 45.82 -11.22 8.24
CA LYS A 368 46.35 -12.60 8.16
C LYS A 368 46.24 -13.23 6.75
N ASN A 369 46.45 -12.45 5.69
CA ASN A 369 46.38 -12.89 4.29
C ASN A 369 45.01 -13.47 3.89
N GLN A 370 43.94 -13.09 4.59
CA GLN A 370 42.57 -13.40 4.20
C GLN A 370 42.06 -12.31 3.25
N SER A 371 40.96 -12.57 2.55
CA SER A 371 40.30 -11.58 1.70
C SER A 371 38.80 -11.81 1.66
N LEU A 372 38.08 -10.74 1.35
CA LEU A 372 36.64 -10.74 1.14
C LEU A 372 36.34 -10.05 -0.19
N THR A 373 35.24 -10.42 -0.83
CA THR A 373 34.77 -9.71 -2.02
C THR A 373 33.73 -8.69 -1.58
N ALA A 374 33.89 -7.44 -1.98
CA ALA A 374 32.88 -6.41 -1.77
C ALA A 374 31.66 -6.69 -2.68
N ASP A 375 30.46 -6.61 -2.09
CA ASP A 375 29.19 -6.74 -2.81
C ASP A 375 28.88 -5.42 -3.53
N GLU A 376 29.14 -4.29 -2.87
CA GLU A 376 28.92 -2.95 -3.41
C GLU A 376 30.09 -2.01 -3.09
N SER A 377 30.15 -0.91 -3.84
CA SER A 377 31.05 0.21 -3.53
C SER A 377 30.30 1.35 -2.86
N PHE A 378 30.99 2.27 -2.19
CA PHE A 378 30.36 3.50 -1.68
C PHE A 378 29.72 4.37 -2.78
N LEU A 379 30.14 4.20 -4.04
CA LEU A 379 29.54 4.88 -5.19
C LEU A 379 28.16 4.29 -5.57
N THR A 380 27.98 2.99 -5.37
CA THR A 380 26.80 2.24 -5.82
C THR A 380 25.83 1.89 -4.69
N ALA A 381 26.28 1.98 -3.44
CA ALA A 381 25.45 1.84 -2.25
C ALA A 381 25.08 3.21 -1.64
N ALA A 382 23.99 3.24 -0.88
CA ALA A 382 23.62 4.38 -0.04
C ALA A 382 22.96 3.86 1.24
N SER A 383 23.16 4.53 2.38
CA SER A 383 22.71 4.01 3.67
C SER A 383 21.19 3.82 3.75
N VAL A 384 20.43 4.65 3.04
CA VAL A 384 18.97 4.60 2.91
C VAL A 384 18.44 3.32 2.23
N LEU A 385 19.32 2.53 1.60
CA LEU A 385 18.97 1.23 1.01
C LEU A 385 19.14 0.07 1.99
N TYR A 386 19.54 0.36 3.24
CA TYR A 386 19.81 -0.62 4.28
C TYR A 386 19.02 -0.29 5.55
N ASP A 387 18.77 -1.32 6.35
CA ASP A 387 18.08 -1.20 7.63
C ASP A 387 19.01 -0.88 8.80
N ALA A 388 20.30 -1.22 8.68
CA ALA A 388 21.30 -0.98 9.69
C ALA A 388 22.71 -0.93 9.09
N VAL A 389 23.66 -0.39 9.84
CA VAL A 389 25.08 -0.30 9.48
C VAL A 389 25.93 -0.92 10.57
N PHE A 390 26.90 -1.73 10.17
CA PHE A 390 27.91 -2.32 11.04
C PHE A 390 29.31 -2.03 10.49
N ILE A 391 30.27 -1.73 11.37
CA ILE A 391 31.66 -1.52 11.00
C ILE A 391 32.49 -2.59 11.73
N PRO A 392 32.97 -3.62 11.01
CA PRO A 392 33.79 -4.68 11.59
C PRO A 392 35.13 -4.16 12.12
N SER A 393 35.75 -4.93 13.02
CA SER A 393 37.06 -4.59 13.58
C SER A 393 38.18 -4.59 12.53
N GLY A 394 39.29 -3.92 12.82
CA GLY A 394 40.49 -3.90 11.99
C GLY A 394 41.10 -2.50 11.90
N ASP A 395 42.17 -2.23 12.64
CA ASP A 395 42.73 -0.89 12.82
C ASP A 395 43.03 -0.18 11.49
N LYS A 396 43.63 -0.89 10.53
CA LYS A 396 43.93 -0.33 9.21
C LYS A 396 42.65 -0.04 8.41
N SER A 397 41.65 -0.91 8.47
CA SER A 397 40.34 -0.67 7.84
C SER A 397 39.65 0.55 8.45
N MET A 398 39.66 0.69 9.78
CA MET A 398 39.08 1.84 10.48
C MET A 398 39.77 3.15 10.09
N VAL A 399 41.11 3.16 10.01
CA VAL A 399 41.86 4.33 9.55
C VAL A 399 41.49 4.68 8.11
N MET A 400 41.42 3.70 7.21
CA MET A 400 41.04 3.93 5.82
C MET A 400 39.61 4.47 5.70
N LEU A 401 38.64 3.84 6.36
CA LEU A 401 37.25 4.31 6.36
C LEU A 401 37.12 5.71 6.97
N SER A 402 37.91 6.06 7.98
CA SER A 402 37.91 7.41 8.57
C SER A 402 38.43 8.49 7.62
N GLN A 403 39.20 8.09 6.60
CA GLN A 403 39.76 8.96 5.57
C GLN A 403 38.96 8.91 4.27
N GLU A 404 37.95 8.05 4.17
CA GLU A 404 37.07 7.89 3.02
C GLU A 404 35.81 8.77 3.20
N PRO A 405 35.69 9.90 2.47
CA PRO A 405 34.56 10.81 2.64
C PRO A 405 33.20 10.15 2.45
N ASP A 406 33.09 9.20 1.52
CA ASP A 406 31.81 8.53 1.25
C ASP A 406 31.42 7.59 2.40
N ALA A 407 32.38 6.96 3.08
CA ALA A 407 32.12 6.17 4.29
C ALA A 407 31.62 7.05 5.44
N ILE A 408 32.23 8.21 5.65
CA ILE A 408 31.79 9.19 6.65
C ILE A 408 30.37 9.69 6.32
N HIS A 409 30.09 10.01 5.05
CA HIS A 409 28.76 10.40 4.62
C HIS A 409 27.74 9.29 4.87
N PHE A 410 28.07 8.03 4.54
CA PHE A 410 27.21 6.87 4.76
C PHE A 410 26.81 6.73 6.24
N ILE A 411 27.77 6.85 7.15
CA ILE A 411 27.53 6.76 8.60
C ILE A 411 26.68 7.94 9.10
N ASN A 412 27.00 9.16 8.68
CA ASN A 412 26.26 10.36 9.08
C ASN A 412 24.80 10.29 8.60
N GLN A 413 24.59 9.86 7.35
CA GLN A 413 23.27 9.67 6.77
C GLN A 413 22.50 8.60 7.56
N ALA A 414 23.09 7.44 7.81
CA ALA A 414 22.49 6.38 8.62
C ALA A 414 22.13 6.86 10.03
N PHE A 415 22.95 7.71 10.65
CA PHE A 415 22.67 8.27 11.97
C PHE A 415 21.45 9.21 11.93
N THR A 416 21.38 10.09 10.93
CA THR A 416 20.25 11.02 10.78
C THR A 416 18.94 10.34 10.43
N THR A 417 18.98 9.25 9.64
CA THR A 417 17.77 8.52 9.24
C THR A 417 17.32 7.50 10.28
N ASN A 418 18.25 6.85 11.01
CA ASN A 418 17.90 5.88 12.05
C ASN A 418 17.43 6.52 13.37
N TYR A 419 17.73 7.80 13.64
CA TYR A 419 17.13 8.53 14.75
C TYR A 419 15.61 8.74 14.58
N ILE A 420 15.08 8.45 13.39
CA ILE A 420 13.69 8.66 12.97
C ILE A 420 12.90 7.33 12.89
N ARG A 421 13.58 6.17 12.96
CA ARG A 421 12.97 4.82 12.83
C ARG A 421 12.48 4.22 14.14
#